data_AF-A0A8J2TIN9-F1
#
_entry.id   AF-A0A8J2TIN9-F1
#
_cell.length_a   1.000
_cell.length_b   1.000
_cell.length_c   1.000
_cell.angle_alpha   90.00
_cell.angle_beta   90.00
_cell.angle_gamma   90.00
#
_symmetry.space_group_name_H-M   'P 1'
#
loop_
_entity.id
_entity.type
_entity.pdbx_description
1 polymer ?
#
loop_
_entity_poly.entity_id
_entity_poly.type
_entity_poly.pdbx_seq_one_letter_code
_entity_poly.pdbx_strand_id
1 'polypeptide(L)'
;MFKYLYAASLSLLTLASISGPVFAVPSVSPQSEYAQAETKPRPQRDRKNFFEQLNLTEAQKQQISTIRQKYRPNIEQTAQRLRTTQQDLQKLMASSASRDQILAKYQQVGNLRQDMDRLRFESMLDIRDVLTTAQRQELEQMMQQRRSKRPEPRNARPEPPAPL
;
A
#
# COMPACT_ATOMS: atom_id res chain seq x y z
N MET A 1 29.09 12.99 -23.68
CA MET A 1 28.48 13.86 -24.71
C MET A 1 28.72 13.23 -26.07
N PHE A 2 27.70 12.60 -26.66
CA PHE A 2 27.72 12.21 -28.06
C PHE A 2 26.48 12.79 -28.74
N LYS A 3 26.73 13.64 -29.74
CA LYS A 3 25.75 14.30 -30.61
C LYS A 3 25.73 13.56 -31.94
N TYR A 4 24.55 13.16 -32.41
CA TYR A 4 24.17 12.99 -33.82
C TYR A 4 22.64 13.21 -33.87
N LEU A 5 22.13 14.35 -34.36
CA LEU A 5 21.87 14.76 -35.76
C LEU A 5 20.71 14.00 -36.46
N TYR A 6 19.59 14.74 -36.55
CA TYR A 6 18.51 14.83 -37.53
C TYR A 6 18.11 13.63 -38.41
N ALA A 7 16.81 13.33 -38.42
CA ALA A 7 16.04 13.22 -39.67
C ALA A 7 14.55 13.54 -39.41
N ALA A 8 14.11 14.67 -39.95
CA ALA A 8 12.70 14.99 -40.13
C ALA A 8 12.21 14.24 -41.38
N SER A 9 11.05 13.57 -41.29
CA SER A 9 10.31 13.11 -42.45
C SER A 9 8.84 13.44 -42.25
N LEU A 10 8.46 14.60 -42.78
CA LEU A 10 7.08 14.92 -43.12
C LEU A 10 6.68 14.07 -44.33
N SER A 11 5.67 13.23 -44.15
CA SER A 11 4.96 12.60 -45.26
C SER A 11 3.47 12.94 -45.15
N LEU A 12 3.07 13.99 -45.86
CA LEU A 12 1.71 14.12 -46.39
C LEU A 12 1.56 13.05 -47.50
N LEU A 13 0.42 12.33 -47.57
CA LEU A 13 -0.54 12.38 -48.68
C LEU A 13 -1.60 11.25 -48.65
N THR A 14 -2.82 11.65 -49.02
CA THR A 14 -3.95 10.94 -49.66
C THR A 14 -5.02 10.15 -48.89
N LEU A 15 -6.24 10.62 -49.14
CA LEU A 15 -7.60 10.09 -48.91
C LEU A 15 -7.86 8.71 -49.53
N ALA A 16 -8.75 7.95 -48.88
CA ALA A 16 -9.84 7.25 -49.58
C ALA A 16 -11.04 7.09 -48.63
N SER A 17 -12.11 7.84 -48.90
CA SER A 17 -13.42 7.68 -48.25
C SER A 17 -14.13 6.48 -48.87
N ILE A 18 -14.39 5.43 -48.09
CA ILE A 18 -15.30 4.35 -48.48
C ILE A 18 -16.58 4.55 -47.67
N SER A 19 -17.63 5.05 -48.35
CA SER A 19 -18.96 5.18 -47.78
C SER A 19 -19.70 3.86 -47.97
N GLY A 20 -19.79 3.05 -46.92
CA GLY A 20 -20.64 1.86 -46.87
C GLY A 20 -21.98 2.20 -46.20
N PRO A 21 -23.11 1.56 -46.59
CA PRO A 21 -24.39 1.79 -45.94
C PRO A 21 -24.36 1.24 -44.50
N VAL A 22 -24.48 2.14 -43.53
CA VAL A 22 -24.65 1.78 -42.12
C VAL A 22 -26.10 1.37 -41.91
N PHE A 23 -26.36 0.07 -41.80
CA PHE A 23 -27.61 -0.42 -41.22
C PHE A 23 -27.60 -0.10 -39.72
N ALA A 24 -28.44 0.85 -39.31
CA ALA A 24 -28.63 1.20 -37.91
C ALA A 24 -29.37 0.05 -37.20
N VAL A 25 -28.62 -0.88 -36.60
CA VAL A 25 -29.16 -1.80 -35.59
C VAL A 25 -29.28 -1.00 -34.30
N PRO A 26 -30.47 -0.84 -33.69
CA PRO A 26 -30.59 -0.21 -32.39
C PRO A 26 -29.86 -1.09 -31.38
N SER A 27 -28.66 -0.68 -31.00
CA SER A 27 -27.93 -1.27 -29.89
C SER A 27 -28.66 -0.89 -28.61
N VAL A 28 -29.55 -1.77 -28.16
CA VAL A 28 -30.10 -1.75 -26.80
C VAL A 28 -28.90 -1.95 -25.87
N SER A 29 -28.38 -0.83 -25.35
CA SER A 29 -27.35 -0.86 -24.32
C SER A 29 -28.02 -1.41 -23.06
N PRO A 30 -27.58 -2.54 -22.49
CA PRO A 30 -28.00 -2.87 -21.14
C PRO A 30 -27.38 -1.80 -20.25
N GLN A 31 -28.20 -0.84 -19.83
CA GLN A 31 -27.87 0.03 -18.72
C GLN A 31 -27.69 -0.89 -17.52
N SER A 32 -26.45 -1.26 -17.28
CA SER A 32 -26.08 -1.84 -16.03
C SER A 32 -26.24 -0.75 -14.98
N GLU A 33 -27.40 -0.76 -14.33
CA GLU A 33 -27.72 -0.17 -13.04
C GLU A 33 -26.79 -0.76 -11.96
N TYR A 34 -25.49 -0.52 -12.09
CA TYR A 34 -24.63 -0.55 -10.92
C TYR A 34 -24.85 0.81 -10.26
N ALA A 35 -25.79 0.82 -9.31
CA ALA A 35 -25.96 1.90 -8.37
C ALA A 35 -24.58 2.47 -8.01
N GLN A 36 -24.38 3.77 -8.27
CA GLN A 36 -23.26 4.49 -7.73
C GLN A 36 -23.40 4.43 -6.22
N ALA A 37 -22.81 3.40 -5.61
CA ALA A 37 -22.53 3.41 -4.20
C ALA A 37 -21.57 4.57 -4.02
N GLU A 38 -22.10 5.71 -3.57
CA GLU A 38 -21.32 6.85 -3.12
C GLU A 38 -20.16 6.28 -2.31
N THR A 39 -18.95 6.36 -2.86
CA THR A 39 -17.74 5.99 -2.15
C THR A 39 -17.59 7.02 -1.06
N LYS A 40 -18.25 6.80 0.08
CA LYS A 40 -18.02 7.58 1.30
C LYS A 40 -16.51 7.59 1.50
N PRO A 41 -15.88 8.77 1.61
CA PRO A 41 -14.45 8.85 1.82
C PRO A 41 -14.13 7.95 3.01
N ARG A 42 -13.29 6.93 2.79
CA ARG A 42 -12.86 6.06 3.88
C ARG A 42 -12.31 7.00 4.96
N PRO A 43 -12.78 6.93 6.21
CA PRO A 43 -12.27 7.82 7.25
C PRO A 43 -10.76 7.69 7.22
N GLN A 44 -10.07 8.82 7.01
CA GLN A 44 -8.63 8.86 7.21
C GLN A 44 -8.44 8.35 8.63
N ARG A 45 -7.90 7.13 8.75
CA ARG A 45 -7.54 6.59 10.04
C ARG A 45 -6.44 7.52 10.50
N ASP A 46 -6.80 8.48 11.34
CA ASP A 46 -5.87 9.36 12.01
C ASP A 46 -4.86 8.44 12.67
N ARG A 47 -3.70 8.27 12.01
CA ARG A 47 -2.54 7.61 12.58
C ARG A 47 -1.95 8.59 13.58
N LYS A 48 -2.74 9.02 14.57
CA LYS A 48 -2.26 9.76 15.73
C LYS A 48 -1.06 8.98 16.23
N ASN A 49 0.10 9.63 16.28
CA ASN A 49 1.31 8.94 16.68
C ASN A 49 1.07 8.38 18.07
N PHE A 50 1.27 7.07 18.21
CA PHE A 50 0.97 6.37 19.45
C PHE A 50 1.71 6.98 20.66
N PHE A 51 2.90 7.53 20.40
CA PHE A 51 3.75 8.18 21.39
C PHE A 51 3.30 9.60 21.80
N GLU A 52 2.43 10.27 21.04
CA GLU A 52 1.92 11.62 21.40
C GLU A 52 0.96 11.59 22.59
N GLN A 53 0.51 10.41 22.99
CA GLN A 53 -0.38 10.20 24.13
C GLN A 53 0.39 9.99 25.44
N LEU A 54 1.72 9.88 25.37
CA LEU A 54 2.57 9.84 26.55
C LEU A 54 2.85 11.27 27.03
N ASN A 55 2.97 11.45 28.35
CA ASN A 55 3.40 12.72 28.95
C ASN A 55 4.90 12.96 28.70
N LEU A 56 5.27 13.22 27.44
CA LEU A 56 6.64 13.44 27.00
C LEU A 56 7.11 14.85 27.34
N THR A 57 8.37 14.97 27.78
CA THR A 57 9.04 16.27 27.88
C THR A 57 9.34 16.84 26.50
N GLU A 58 9.55 18.15 26.39
CA GLU A 58 9.91 18.80 25.11
C GLU A 58 11.22 18.22 24.53
N ALA A 59 12.20 17.92 25.39
CA ALA A 59 13.44 17.27 24.98
C ALA A 59 13.19 15.87 24.35
N GLN A 60 12.33 15.06 24.99
CA GLN A 60 11.97 13.74 24.46
C GLN A 60 11.20 13.86 23.12
N LYS A 61 10.27 14.82 23.00
CA LYS A 61 9.55 15.09 21.74
C LYS A 61 10.51 15.42 20.60
N GLN A 62 11.50 16.27 20.87
CA GLN A 62 12.50 16.65 19.88
C GLN A 62 13.34 15.43 19.44
N GLN A 63 13.81 14.62 20.39
CA GLN A 63 14.58 13.41 20.08
C GLN A 63 13.76 12.41 19.25
N ILE A 64 12.48 12.19 19.63
CA ILE A 64 11.57 11.32 18.89
C ILE A 64 11.31 11.85 17.47
N SER A 65 11.19 13.16 17.30
CA SER A 65 11.06 13.79 15.98
C SER A 65 12.28 13.51 15.10
N THR A 66 13.49 13.69 15.64
CA THR A 66 14.74 13.38 14.93
C THR A 66 14.82 11.90 14.55
N ILE A 67 14.44 10.98 15.45
CA ILE A 67 14.37 9.54 15.15
C ILE A 67 13.40 9.29 14.00
N ARG A 68 12.19 9.86 14.03
CA ARG A 68 11.23 9.69 12.93
C ARG A 68 11.77 10.20 11.60
N GLN A 69 12.47 11.34 11.60
CA GLN A 69 13.09 11.90 10.40
C GLN A 69 14.19 10.99 9.85
N LYS A 70 14.98 10.32 10.71
CA LYS A 70 16.00 9.34 10.31
C LYS A 70 15.40 8.16 9.54
N TYR A 71 14.28 7.60 9.99
CA TYR A 71 13.68 6.40 9.37
C TYR A 71 12.73 6.71 8.20
N ARG A 72 12.15 7.92 8.16
CA ARG A 72 11.12 8.30 7.19
C ARG A 72 11.50 8.04 5.72
N PRO A 73 12.70 8.41 5.22
CA PRO A 73 13.06 8.18 3.81
C PRO A 73 13.03 6.70 3.43
N ASN A 74 13.57 5.83 4.29
CA ASN A 74 13.63 4.39 4.03
C ASN A 74 12.24 3.75 4.06
N ILE A 75 11.38 4.20 4.96
CA ILE A 75 9.98 3.77 5.03
C ILE A 75 9.23 4.21 3.76
N GLU A 76 9.36 5.47 3.35
CA GLU A 76 8.68 5.98 2.14
C GLU A 76 9.16 5.23 0.89
N GLN A 77 10.47 5.03 0.76
CA GLN A 77 11.04 4.30 -0.37
C GLN A 77 10.56 2.84 -0.40
N THR A 78 10.59 2.14 0.73
CA THR A 78 10.14 0.74 0.83
C THR A 78 8.64 0.63 0.56
N ALA A 79 7.84 1.58 1.04
CA ALA A 79 6.40 1.63 0.77
C ALA A 79 6.10 1.83 -0.72
N GLN A 80 6.84 2.71 -1.39
CA GLN A 80 6.69 2.94 -2.83
C GLN A 80 7.06 1.69 -3.63
N ARG A 81 8.21 1.07 -3.34
CA ARG A 81 8.63 -0.18 -3.99
C ARG A 81 7.61 -1.30 -3.76
N LEU A 82 7.09 -1.43 -2.54
CA LEU A 82 6.08 -2.43 -2.21
C LEU A 82 4.80 -2.23 -3.03
N ARG A 83 4.33 -1.00 -3.15
CA ARG A 83 3.15 -0.67 -3.97
C ARG A 83 3.37 -1.03 -5.43
N THR A 84 4.48 -0.62 -6.02
CA THR A 84 4.80 -0.93 -7.43
C THR A 84 4.93 -2.43 -7.64
N THR A 85 5.63 -3.14 -6.75
CA THR A 85 5.82 -4.60 -6.85
C THR A 85 4.51 -5.37 -6.75
N GLN A 86 3.56 -4.90 -5.91
CA GLN A 86 2.22 -5.47 -5.82
C GLN A 86 1.40 -5.25 -7.08
N GLN A 87 1.48 -4.06 -7.69
CA GLN A 87 0.84 -3.77 -8.97
C GLN A 87 1.41 -4.65 -10.09
N ASP A 88 2.73 -4.82 -10.13
CA ASP A 88 3.39 -5.70 -11.09
C ASP A 88 2.97 -7.15 -10.89
N LEU A 89 2.91 -7.64 -9.65
CA LEU A 89 2.40 -8.97 -9.36
C LEU A 89 0.98 -9.15 -9.88
N GLN A 90 0.10 -8.18 -9.64
CA GLN A 90 -1.29 -8.23 -10.13
C GLN A 90 -1.36 -8.28 -11.66
N LYS A 91 -0.49 -7.53 -12.37
CA LYS A 91 -0.40 -7.60 -13.83
C LYS A 91 0.11 -8.94 -14.33
N LEU A 92 1.12 -9.52 -13.67
CA LEU A 92 1.66 -10.85 -14.02
C LEU A 92 0.61 -11.94 -13.83
N MET A 93 -0.24 -11.85 -12.80
CA MET A 93 -1.33 -12.81 -12.58
C MET A 93 -2.37 -12.81 -13.70
N ALA A 94 -2.54 -11.70 -14.42
CA ALA A 94 -3.50 -11.55 -15.51
C ALA A 94 -2.89 -11.75 -16.90
N SER A 95 -1.57 -11.99 -16.99
CA SER A 95 -0.86 -12.16 -18.25
C SER A 95 -0.46 -13.61 -18.51
N SER A 96 0.21 -13.87 -19.63
CA SER A 96 0.82 -15.17 -19.95
C SER A 96 2.17 -15.40 -19.27
N ALA A 97 2.46 -14.68 -18.17
CA ALA A 97 3.71 -14.84 -17.43
C ALA A 97 3.88 -16.27 -16.90
N SER A 98 5.12 -16.74 -16.88
CA SER A 98 5.44 -18.06 -16.33
C SER A 98 5.22 -18.10 -14.82
N ARG A 99 5.00 -19.32 -14.29
CA ARG A 99 4.90 -19.58 -12.86
C ARG A 99 6.09 -19.01 -12.08
N ASP A 100 7.30 -19.17 -12.61
CA ASP A 100 8.53 -18.73 -11.94
C ASP A 100 8.63 -17.21 -11.84
N GLN A 101 8.18 -16.48 -12.87
CA GLN A 101 8.11 -15.00 -12.83
C GLN A 101 7.14 -14.51 -11.76
N ILE A 102 5.99 -15.18 -11.62
CA ILE A 102 5.00 -14.87 -10.58
C ILE A 102 5.56 -15.16 -9.19
N LEU A 103 6.18 -16.33 -8.98
CA LEU A 103 6.80 -16.71 -7.71
C LEU A 103 7.92 -15.75 -7.31
N ALA A 104 8.80 -15.37 -8.24
CA ALA A 104 9.85 -14.40 -7.98
C ALA A 104 9.28 -13.03 -7.56
N LYS A 105 8.23 -12.55 -8.24
CA LYS A 105 7.58 -11.29 -7.88
C LYS A 105 6.87 -11.37 -6.53
N TYR A 106 6.25 -12.49 -6.20
CA TYR A 106 5.67 -12.74 -4.87
C TYR A 106 6.71 -12.70 -3.76
N GLN A 107 7.87 -13.35 -3.96
CA GLN A 107 8.99 -13.31 -3.02
C GLN A 107 9.49 -11.87 -2.79
N GLN A 108 9.59 -11.06 -3.86
CA GLN A 108 9.94 -9.64 -3.74
C GLN A 108 8.95 -8.87 -2.85
N VAL A 109 7.64 -9.13 -2.98
CA VAL A 109 6.63 -8.55 -2.08
C VAL A 109 6.86 -8.99 -0.63
N GLY A 110 7.20 -10.27 -0.40
CA GLY A 110 7.52 -10.80 0.92
C GLY A 110 8.70 -10.08 1.58
N ASN A 111 9.81 -9.97 0.86
CA ASN A 111 11.02 -9.31 1.35
C ASN A 111 10.78 -7.83 1.69
N LEU A 112 10.07 -7.09 0.81
CA LEU A 112 9.75 -5.68 1.07
C LEU A 112 8.83 -5.47 2.28
N ARG A 113 7.96 -6.45 2.58
CA ARG A 113 7.16 -6.42 3.82
C ARG A 113 8.04 -6.63 5.05
N GLN A 114 8.96 -7.59 4.99
CA GLN A 114 9.91 -7.84 6.07
C GLN A 114 10.80 -6.62 6.32
N ASP A 115 11.30 -5.97 5.27
CA ASP A 115 12.08 -4.73 5.38
C ASP A 115 11.30 -3.60 6.05
N MET A 116 10.03 -3.43 5.66
CA MET A 116 9.13 -2.45 6.26
C MET A 116 8.92 -2.72 7.76
N ASP A 117 8.68 -3.98 8.14
CA ASP A 117 8.48 -4.37 9.53
C ASP A 117 9.74 -4.16 10.36
N ARG A 118 10.91 -4.51 9.80
CA ARG A 118 12.21 -4.24 10.40
C ARG A 118 12.44 -2.75 10.65
N LEU A 119 12.23 -1.89 9.64
CA LEU A 119 12.41 -0.44 9.78
C LEU A 119 11.51 0.15 10.87
N ARG A 120 10.27 -0.32 10.97
CA ARG A 120 9.33 0.12 12.02
C ARG A 120 9.75 -0.37 13.40
N PHE A 121 10.24 -1.60 13.49
CA PHE A 121 10.74 -2.17 14.73
C PHE A 121 11.97 -1.43 15.23
N GLU A 122 12.96 -1.19 14.37
CA GLU A 122 14.15 -0.40 14.70
C GLU A 122 13.78 1.02 15.13
N SER A 123 12.90 1.70 14.41
CA SER A 123 12.40 3.02 14.83
C SER A 123 11.70 2.99 16.19
N MET A 124 10.98 1.91 16.51
CA MET A 124 10.32 1.76 17.81
C MET A 124 11.31 1.50 18.94
N LEU A 125 12.40 0.75 18.69
CA LEU A 125 13.48 0.57 19.65
C LEU A 125 14.21 1.88 19.94
N ASP A 126 14.58 2.64 18.92
CA ASP A 126 15.23 3.94 19.07
C ASP A 126 14.35 4.89 19.91
N ILE A 127 13.02 4.89 19.67
CA ILE A 127 12.09 5.70 20.48
C ILE A 127 12.00 5.17 21.92
N ARG A 128 11.93 3.85 22.11
CA ARG A 128 11.86 3.23 23.45
C ARG A 128 13.03 3.69 24.31
N ASP A 129 14.22 3.81 23.73
CA ASP A 129 15.43 4.19 24.45
C ASP A 129 15.43 5.67 24.91
N VAL A 130 14.56 6.51 24.36
CA VAL A 130 14.28 7.89 24.83
C VAL A 130 13.30 7.91 26.02
N LEU A 131 12.46 6.89 26.16
CA LEU A 131 11.41 6.83 27.18
C LEU A 131 11.94 6.34 28.53
N THR A 132 11.38 6.87 29.61
CA THR A 132 11.61 6.38 30.97
C THR A 132 10.94 5.01 31.19
N THR A 133 11.36 4.27 32.21
CA THR A 133 10.74 2.99 32.57
C THR A 133 9.23 3.12 32.80
N ALA A 134 8.79 4.17 33.50
CA ALA A 134 7.36 4.41 33.75
C ALA A 134 6.59 4.69 32.44
N GLN A 135 7.14 5.50 31.55
CA GLN A 135 6.53 5.77 30.24
C GLN A 135 6.46 4.52 29.36
N ARG A 136 7.43 3.60 29.47
CA ARG A 136 7.40 2.30 28.76
C ARG A 136 6.29 1.39 29.28
N GLN A 137 6.04 1.38 30.59
CA GLN A 137 4.92 0.65 31.18
C GLN A 137 3.57 1.21 30.73
N GLU A 138 3.43 2.54 30.71
CA GLU A 138 2.24 3.21 30.17
C GLU A 138 2.01 2.85 28.69
N LEU A 139 3.08 2.90 27.90
CA LEU A 139 3.05 2.49 26.49
C LEU A 139 2.55 1.05 26.32
N GLU A 140 3.02 0.12 27.15
CA GLU A 140 2.59 -1.28 27.11
C GLU A 140 1.09 -1.42 27.41
N GLN A 141 0.59 -0.78 28.47
CA GLN A 141 -0.83 -0.80 28.83
C GLN A 141 -1.71 -0.28 27.69
N MET A 142 -1.29 0.81 27.06
CA MET A 142 -1.99 1.37 25.90
C MET A 142 -2.00 0.40 24.71
N MET A 143 -0.91 -0.35 24.48
CA MET A 143 -0.85 -1.38 23.42
C MET A 143 -1.81 -2.52 23.71
N GLN A 144 -1.86 -2.99 24.96
CA GLN A 144 -2.78 -4.05 25.40
C GLN A 144 -4.24 -3.62 25.22
N GLN A 145 -4.61 -2.41 25.67
CA GLN A 145 -5.98 -1.89 25.51
C GLN A 145 -6.40 -1.82 24.04
N ARG A 146 -5.50 -1.40 23.14
CA ARG A 146 -5.78 -1.38 21.70
C ARG A 146 -5.97 -2.78 21.11
N ARG A 147 -5.22 -3.76 21.61
CA ARG A 147 -5.37 -5.17 21.22
C ARG A 147 -6.74 -5.71 21.65
N SER A 148 -7.18 -5.41 22.88
CA SER A 148 -8.47 -5.85 23.41
C SER A 148 -9.67 -5.16 22.75
N LYS A 149 -9.50 -3.90 22.29
CA LYS A 149 -10.55 -3.15 21.57
C LYS A 149 -10.65 -3.49 20.08
N ARG A 150 -9.73 -4.31 19.57
CA ARG A 150 -9.76 -4.73 18.18
C ARG A 150 -10.86 -5.79 18.05
N PRO A 151 -11.90 -5.58 17.23
CA PRO A 151 -12.96 -6.58 17.07
C PRO A 151 -12.33 -7.92 16.72
N GLU A 152 -12.75 -8.98 17.41
CA GLU A 152 -12.52 -10.37 17.01
C GLU A 152 -12.74 -10.47 15.48
N PRO A 153 -11.81 -11.10 14.73
CA PRO A 153 -12.02 -11.27 13.31
C PRO A 153 -13.37 -11.95 13.12
N ARG A 154 -14.29 -11.29 12.41
CA ARG A 154 -15.67 -11.76 12.14
C ARG A 154 -15.76 -13.16 11.48
N ASN A 155 -14.62 -13.79 11.21
CA ASN A 155 -14.43 -15.10 10.59
C ASN A 155 -13.49 -16.01 11.43
N ALA A 156 -13.64 -16.06 12.76
CA ALA A 156 -13.22 -17.26 13.50
C ALA A 156 -14.11 -18.41 12.98
N ARG A 157 -13.58 -19.17 12.03
CA ARG A 157 -14.23 -20.35 11.45
C ARG A 157 -14.61 -21.28 12.61
N PRO A 158 -15.88 -21.70 12.78
CA PRO A 158 -16.21 -22.67 13.82
C PRO A 158 -15.33 -23.92 13.62
N GLU A 159 -14.73 -24.44 14.70
CA GLU A 159 -13.99 -25.69 14.62
C GLU A 159 -14.89 -26.76 13.99
N PRO A 160 -14.39 -27.53 13.02
CA PRO A 160 -15.17 -28.65 12.49
C PRO A 160 -15.50 -29.60 13.65
N PRO A 161 -16.73 -30.13 13.73
CA PRO A 161 -17.10 -31.06 14.79
C PRO A 161 -16.14 -32.26 14.79
N ALA A 162 -15.77 -32.71 15.98
CA ALA A 162 -14.88 -33.85 16.16
C ALA A 162 -15.41 -35.08 15.40
N PRO A 163 -14.54 -35.87 14.75
CA PRO A 163 -14.96 -37.07 14.04
C PRO A 163 -15.60 -38.06 15.02
N LEU A 164 -16.75 -38.62 14.62
CA LEU A 164 -17.44 -39.71 15.30
C LEU A 164 -16.62 -41.02 15.24
#